data_AF-A0A0P7C4B7-F1
#
_entry.id   AF-A0A0P7C4B7-F1
#
_cell.length_a   1.000
_cell.length_b   1.000
_cell.length_c   1.000
_cell.angle_alpha   90.00
_cell.angle_beta   90.00
_cell.angle_gamma   90.00
#
_symmetry.space_group_name_H-M   'P 1'
#
loop_
_entity.id
_entity.type
_entity.pdbx_description
1 polymer ?
#
loop_
_entity_poly.entity_id
_entity_poly.type
_entity_poly.pdbx_seq_one_letter_code
_entity_poly.pdbx_strand_id
1 'polypeptide(L)'
;MNDRPIPRHRREPPPLAAAQRPRDRLGRPLPYGSPGVPPLTEDLPRSPREILLTAQNLLDEGLYFQAHEVLEAAWKAAPALERDLWRGLTQIVVGLVHVGRGNRQGAITLLRRGLAGLAPRPRPSEGPASAPAAIDSAAADSPLPPGGPDRPREPDAAAPAEPAAGQAGQAGQAGGAGGGWGRRDVDLPGVTGWADDLLRRLEAGEVPVADLRPPRLLRS
;
A
#
# COMPACT_ATOMS: atom_id res chain seq x y z
N MET A 1 -5.54 60.39 -18.89
CA MET A 1 -5.16 58.97 -19.01
C MET A 1 -5.03 58.40 -17.61
N ASN A 2 -5.99 57.59 -17.17
CA ASN A 2 -5.96 56.98 -15.84
C ASN A 2 -5.40 55.55 -15.96
N ASP A 3 -4.14 55.35 -15.56
CA ASP A 3 -3.53 54.04 -15.42
C ASP A 3 -4.14 53.32 -14.21
N ARG A 4 -4.96 52.30 -14.48
CA ARG A 4 -5.45 51.38 -13.45
C ARG A 4 -4.50 50.18 -13.40
N PRO A 5 -3.89 49.85 -12.25
CA PRO A 5 -3.05 48.67 -12.15
C PRO A 5 -3.89 47.40 -12.34
N ILE A 6 -3.50 46.57 -13.32
CA ILE A 6 -4.11 45.27 -13.56
C ILE A 6 -3.85 44.38 -12.34
N PRO A 7 -4.88 43.85 -11.66
CA PRO A 7 -4.66 42.95 -10.55
C PRO A 7 -3.97 41.68 -11.07
N ARG A 8 -2.80 41.35 -10.49
CA ARG A 8 -2.12 40.08 -10.76
C ARG A 8 -3.04 38.97 -10.23
N HIS A 9 -3.78 38.31 -11.14
CA HIS A 9 -4.56 37.13 -10.80
C HIS A 9 -3.61 36.12 -10.13
N ARG A 10 -3.79 35.91 -8.82
CA ARG A 10 -3.18 34.78 -8.12
C ARG A 10 -3.70 33.54 -8.83
N ARG A 11 -2.82 32.87 -9.58
CA ARG A 11 -3.16 31.62 -10.28
C ARG A 11 -3.61 30.64 -9.21
N GLU A 12 -4.86 30.20 -9.29
CA GLU A 12 -5.37 29.20 -8.36
C GLU A 12 -4.52 27.94 -8.52
N PRO A 13 -4.14 27.29 -7.41
CA PRO A 13 -3.39 26.05 -7.48
C PRO A 13 -4.22 25.04 -8.29
N PRO A 14 -3.57 24.22 -9.14
CA PRO A 14 -4.28 23.21 -9.87
C PRO A 14 -5.03 22.28 -8.90
N PRO A 15 -6.16 21.68 -9.31
CA PRO A 15 -6.88 20.72 -8.48
C PRO A 15 -5.92 19.62 -7.98
N LEU A 16 -6.10 19.15 -6.74
CA LEU A 16 -5.19 18.21 -6.06
C LEU A 16 -4.80 16.97 -6.91
N ALA A 17 -5.71 16.49 -7.76
CA ALA A 17 -5.46 15.39 -8.69
C ALA A 17 -4.41 15.72 -9.77
N ALA A 18 -4.30 16.97 -10.21
CA ALA A 18 -3.28 17.43 -11.15
C ALA A 18 -1.93 17.79 -10.48
N ALA A 19 -1.89 17.85 -9.14
CA ALA A 19 -0.67 18.13 -8.40
C ALA A 19 0.15 16.87 -8.07
N GLN A 20 -0.47 15.68 -8.09
CA GLN A 20 0.23 14.42 -7.81
C GLN A 20 1.01 13.96 -9.03
N ARG A 21 2.31 13.70 -8.84
CA ARG A 21 3.19 13.16 -9.89
C ARG A 21 2.62 11.84 -10.41
N PRO A 22 2.43 11.66 -11.73
CA PRO A 22 1.88 10.42 -12.28
C PRO A 22 2.75 9.22 -11.90
N ARG A 23 2.15 8.04 -11.77
CA ARG A 23 2.85 6.81 -11.42
C ARG A 23 2.50 5.67 -12.38
N ASP A 24 3.40 4.71 -12.54
CA ASP A 24 3.11 3.46 -13.25
C ASP A 24 2.25 2.49 -12.39
N ARG A 25 1.95 1.30 -12.92
CA ARG A 25 1.16 0.26 -12.23
C ARG A 25 1.80 -0.25 -10.94
N LEU A 26 3.11 -0.10 -10.82
CA LEU A 26 3.86 -0.46 -9.62
C LEU A 26 4.09 0.75 -8.71
N GLY A 27 3.53 1.93 -9.02
CA GLY A 27 3.66 3.15 -8.23
C GLY A 27 4.98 3.89 -8.40
N ARG A 28 5.80 3.56 -9.41
CA ARG A 28 7.03 4.31 -9.69
C ARG A 28 6.68 5.67 -10.26
N PRO A 29 7.27 6.77 -9.76
CA PRO A 29 7.02 8.09 -10.31
C PRO A 29 7.41 8.21 -11.79
N LEU A 30 6.51 8.76 -12.60
CA LEU A 30 6.72 9.04 -14.01
C LEU A 30 7.05 10.53 -14.23
N PRO A 31 7.61 10.91 -15.38
CA PRO A 31 7.73 12.32 -15.77
C PRO A 31 6.34 12.98 -15.84
N TYR A 32 6.25 14.25 -15.43
CA TYR A 32 5.01 15.02 -15.56
C TYR A 32 4.51 15.04 -17.02
N GLY A 33 3.18 14.95 -17.21
CA GLY A 33 2.57 14.85 -18.54
C GLY A 33 2.57 13.45 -19.14
N SER A 34 3.26 12.48 -18.54
CA SER A 34 3.16 11.07 -18.94
C SER A 34 1.82 10.47 -18.51
N PRO A 35 1.21 9.57 -19.31
CA PRO A 35 0.06 8.81 -18.85
C PRO A 35 0.50 7.88 -17.70
N GLY A 36 -0.15 8.04 -16.54
CA GLY A 36 0.02 7.16 -15.38
C GLY A 36 -1.27 6.40 -15.08
N VAL A 37 -1.20 5.50 -14.09
CA VAL A 37 -2.42 4.95 -13.49
C VAL A 37 -3.12 6.06 -12.72
N PRO A 38 -4.42 6.30 -12.94
CA PRO A 38 -5.16 7.28 -12.16
C PRO A 38 -5.08 6.97 -10.65
N PRO A 39 -4.89 7.98 -9.78
CA PRO A 39 -4.95 7.75 -8.34
C PRO A 39 -6.34 7.26 -7.94
N LEU A 40 -6.41 6.54 -6.82
CA LEU A 40 -7.69 6.15 -6.24
C LEU A 40 -8.53 7.39 -5.91
N THR A 41 -9.85 7.26 -6.09
CA THR A 41 -10.79 8.30 -5.67
C THR A 41 -10.87 8.39 -4.15
N GLU A 42 -11.16 9.58 -3.61
CA GLU A 42 -11.30 9.76 -2.16
C GLU A 42 -12.49 8.98 -1.56
N ASP A 43 -13.50 8.67 -2.37
CA ASP A 43 -14.67 7.91 -1.95
C ASP A 43 -14.43 6.39 -2.04
N LEU A 44 -13.51 5.90 -1.21
CA LEU A 44 -13.26 4.46 -1.09
C LEU A 44 -14.43 3.74 -0.41
N PRO A 45 -14.71 2.48 -0.79
CA PRO A 45 -15.73 1.69 -0.13
C PRO A 45 -15.46 1.60 1.37
N ARG A 46 -16.53 1.65 2.18
CA ARG A 46 -16.42 1.56 3.64
C ARG A 46 -16.79 0.19 4.16
N SER A 47 -17.58 -0.59 3.41
CA SER A 47 -17.89 -1.94 3.84
C SER A 47 -16.68 -2.83 3.60
N PRO A 48 -16.29 -3.64 4.59
CA PRO A 48 -15.12 -4.48 4.44
C PRO A 48 -15.16 -5.50 3.29
N ARG A 49 -16.35 -6.01 2.96
CA ARG A 49 -16.54 -6.90 1.81
C ARG A 49 -16.27 -6.19 0.49
N GLU A 50 -16.77 -4.97 0.32
CA GLU A 50 -16.53 -4.18 -0.89
C GLU A 50 -15.06 -3.81 -1.01
N ILE A 51 -14.40 -3.43 0.09
CA ILE A 51 -12.95 -3.16 0.11
C ILE A 51 -12.17 -4.38 -0.43
N LEU A 52 -12.48 -5.59 0.03
CA LEU A 52 -11.81 -6.81 -0.43
C LEU A 52 -12.11 -7.13 -1.89
N LEU A 53 -13.34 -6.87 -2.36
CA LEU A 53 -13.70 -7.03 -3.79
C LEU A 53 -12.95 -6.02 -4.66
N THR A 54 -12.88 -4.75 -4.24
CA THR A 54 -12.11 -3.72 -4.94
C THR A 54 -10.64 -4.08 -4.99
N ALA A 55 -10.05 -4.48 -3.85
CA ALA A 55 -8.67 -4.95 -3.80
C ALA A 55 -8.46 -6.16 -4.73
N GLN A 56 -9.38 -7.12 -4.75
CA GLN A 56 -9.30 -8.29 -5.63
C GLN A 56 -9.29 -7.90 -7.11
N ASN A 57 -10.19 -7.01 -7.53
CA ASN A 57 -10.25 -6.57 -8.94
C ASN A 57 -8.93 -5.92 -9.37
N LEU A 58 -8.35 -5.09 -8.50
CA LEU A 58 -7.04 -4.48 -8.73
C LEU A 58 -5.91 -5.52 -8.79
N LEU A 59 -5.95 -6.55 -7.94
CA LEU A 59 -4.99 -7.67 -8.00
C LEU A 59 -5.09 -8.45 -9.31
N ASP A 60 -6.31 -8.72 -9.78
CA ASP A 60 -6.56 -9.43 -11.04
C ASP A 60 -6.02 -8.65 -12.26
N GLU A 61 -6.04 -7.32 -12.20
CA GLU A 61 -5.49 -6.41 -13.21
C GLU A 61 -3.96 -6.18 -13.10
N GLY A 62 -3.31 -6.72 -12.07
CA GLY A 62 -1.90 -6.49 -11.79
C GLY A 62 -1.59 -5.10 -11.23
N LEU A 63 -2.60 -4.38 -10.74
CA LEU A 63 -2.50 -3.05 -10.12
C LEU A 63 -2.19 -3.19 -8.61
N TYR A 64 -1.09 -3.88 -8.30
CA TYR A 64 -0.68 -4.17 -6.92
C TYR A 64 -0.43 -2.89 -6.10
N PHE A 65 -0.01 -1.80 -6.75
CA PHE A 65 0.14 -0.53 -6.07
C PHE A 65 -1.21 0.01 -5.60
N GLN A 66 -2.20 0.08 -6.47
CA GLN A 66 -3.54 0.55 -6.07
C GLN A 66 -4.21 -0.40 -5.07
N ALA A 67 -4.00 -1.71 -5.22
CA ALA A 67 -4.55 -2.70 -4.30
C ALA A 67 -4.05 -2.52 -2.86
N HIS A 68 -2.76 -2.24 -2.63
CA HIS A 68 -2.28 -2.01 -1.27
C HIS A 68 -2.76 -0.66 -0.70
N GLU A 69 -2.95 0.37 -1.52
CA GLU A 69 -3.53 1.65 -1.06
C GLU A 69 -4.95 1.46 -0.52
N VAL A 70 -5.79 0.67 -1.21
CA VAL A 70 -7.15 0.30 -0.74
C VAL A 70 -7.09 -0.43 0.60
N LEU A 71 -6.22 -1.44 0.72
CA LEU A 71 -6.09 -2.22 1.95
C LEU A 71 -5.47 -1.42 3.11
N GLU A 72 -4.54 -0.50 2.82
CA GLU A 72 -3.94 0.38 3.81
C GLU A 72 -4.95 1.39 4.35
N ALA A 73 -5.81 1.94 3.50
CA ALA A 73 -6.93 2.80 3.94
C ALA A 73 -7.85 2.04 4.90
N ALA A 74 -8.19 0.79 4.57
CA ALA A 74 -8.96 -0.09 5.43
C ALA A 74 -8.25 -0.38 6.76
N TRP A 75 -6.94 -0.63 6.72
CA TRP A 75 -6.13 -0.83 7.93
C TRP A 75 -6.15 0.38 8.86
N LYS A 76 -6.01 1.59 8.32
CA LYS A 76 -6.05 2.84 9.09
C LYS A 76 -7.41 3.08 9.74
N ALA A 77 -8.48 2.69 9.07
CA ALA A 77 -9.85 2.81 9.57
C ALA A 77 -10.28 1.65 10.50
N ALA A 78 -9.54 0.54 10.52
CA ALA A 78 -9.98 -0.70 11.16
C ALA A 78 -10.06 -0.62 12.70
N PRO A 79 -11.10 -1.25 13.30
CA PRO A 79 -11.13 -1.57 14.72
C PRO A 79 -9.91 -2.38 15.17
N ALA A 80 -9.54 -2.27 16.45
CA ALA A 80 -8.35 -2.91 16.99
C ALA A 80 -8.29 -4.44 16.74
N LEU A 81 -9.42 -5.13 16.82
CA LEU A 81 -9.49 -6.58 16.64
C LEU A 81 -9.22 -7.04 15.20
N GLU A 82 -9.43 -6.17 14.21
CA GLU A 82 -9.28 -6.46 12.78
C GLU A 82 -7.99 -5.87 12.20
N ARG A 83 -7.35 -4.97 12.93
CA ARG A 83 -6.18 -4.21 12.47
C ARG A 83 -5.03 -5.10 11.99
N ASP A 84 -4.80 -6.23 12.66
CA ASP A 84 -3.78 -7.21 12.26
C ASP A 84 -4.10 -7.89 10.92
N LEU A 85 -5.38 -8.19 10.67
CA LEU A 85 -5.83 -8.79 9.41
C LEU A 85 -5.54 -7.84 8.26
N TRP A 86 -6.00 -6.59 8.37
CA TRP A 86 -5.79 -5.59 7.33
C TRP A 86 -4.32 -5.30 7.10
N ARG A 87 -3.53 -5.12 8.16
CA ARG A 87 -2.08 -4.92 8.07
C ARG A 87 -1.39 -6.09 7.35
N GLY A 88 -1.74 -7.32 7.70
CA GLY A 88 -1.15 -8.52 7.09
C GLY A 88 -1.45 -8.63 5.60
N LEU A 89 -2.70 -8.36 5.21
CA LEU A 89 -3.11 -8.31 3.80
C LEU A 89 -2.38 -7.21 3.04
N THR A 90 -2.30 -5.99 3.57
CA THR A 90 -1.54 -4.90 2.98
C THR A 90 -0.08 -5.31 2.77
N GLN A 91 0.57 -5.89 3.78
CA GLN A 91 1.97 -6.31 3.69
C GLN A 91 2.21 -7.37 2.61
N ILE A 92 1.30 -8.35 2.46
CA ILE A 92 1.39 -9.33 1.36
C ILE A 92 1.34 -8.62 0.01
N VAL A 93 0.40 -7.70 -0.19
CA VAL A 93 0.25 -6.98 -1.46
C VAL A 93 1.43 -6.05 -1.74
N VAL A 94 1.98 -5.36 -0.73
CA VAL A 94 3.22 -4.58 -0.90
C VAL A 94 4.39 -5.51 -1.27
N GLY A 95 4.43 -6.74 -0.72
CA GLY A 95 5.36 -7.78 -1.17
C GLY A 95 5.30 -8.02 -2.68
N LEU A 96 4.09 -8.05 -3.28
CA LEU A 96 3.89 -8.20 -4.73
C LEU A 96 4.40 -7.00 -5.52
N VAL A 97 4.21 -5.78 -5.00
CA VAL A 97 4.81 -4.57 -5.59
C VAL A 97 6.33 -4.71 -5.65
N HIS A 98 6.96 -5.22 -4.58
CA HIS A 98 8.41 -5.47 -4.56
C HIS A 98 8.85 -6.55 -5.53
N VAL A 99 8.08 -7.64 -5.68
CA VAL A 99 8.34 -8.66 -6.71
C VAL A 99 8.29 -8.03 -8.10
N GLY A 100 7.22 -7.30 -8.43
CA GLY A 100 7.06 -6.64 -9.73
C GLY A 100 8.17 -5.64 -10.05
N ARG A 101 8.85 -5.12 -9.02
CA ARG A 101 9.97 -4.19 -9.16
C ARG A 101 11.34 -4.85 -9.21
N GLY A 102 11.42 -6.17 -9.04
CA GLY A 102 12.69 -6.90 -8.92
C GLY A 102 13.38 -6.73 -7.57
N ASN A 103 12.72 -6.16 -6.56
CA ASN A 103 13.27 -6.04 -5.21
C ASN A 103 12.93 -7.29 -4.38
N ARG A 104 13.67 -8.37 -4.64
CA ARG A 104 13.49 -9.68 -3.99
C ARG A 104 13.58 -9.60 -2.45
N GLN A 105 14.56 -8.89 -1.90
CA GLN A 105 14.76 -8.83 -0.45
C GLN A 105 13.62 -8.07 0.25
N GLY A 106 13.14 -6.99 -0.35
CA GLY A 106 11.96 -6.28 0.15
C GLY A 106 10.70 -7.14 0.09
N ALA A 107 10.51 -7.90 -0.99
CA ALA A 107 9.39 -8.84 -1.12
C ALA A 107 9.40 -9.91 -0.02
N ILE A 108 10.54 -10.59 0.19
CA ILE A 108 10.72 -11.61 1.23
C ILE A 108 10.39 -11.02 2.62
N THR A 109 10.92 -9.83 2.92
CA THR A 109 10.71 -9.18 4.22
C THR A 109 9.23 -8.91 4.49
N LEU A 110 8.51 -8.39 3.50
CA LEU A 110 7.10 -8.03 3.64
C LEU A 110 6.18 -9.25 3.64
N LEU A 111 6.46 -10.26 2.82
CA LEU A 111 5.71 -11.52 2.82
C LEU A 111 5.83 -12.23 4.18
N ARG A 112 7.04 -12.33 4.75
CA ARG A 112 7.24 -12.90 6.11
C ARG A 112 6.44 -12.14 7.18
N ARG A 113 6.49 -10.81 7.17
CA ARG A 113 5.75 -9.96 8.12
C ARG A 113 4.23 -10.12 7.96
N GLY A 114 3.75 -10.12 6.71
CA GLY A 114 2.35 -10.29 6.39
C GLY A 114 1.82 -11.64 6.85
N LEU A 115 2.53 -12.72 6.53
CA LEU A 115 2.22 -14.08 6.99
C LEU A 115 2.19 -14.18 8.52
N ALA A 116 3.18 -13.59 9.21
CA ALA A 116 3.20 -13.57 10.67
C ALA A 116 1.99 -12.82 11.27
N GLY A 117 1.59 -11.68 10.69
CA GLY A 117 0.38 -10.95 11.12
C GLY A 117 -0.93 -11.69 10.84
N LEU A 118 -0.94 -12.53 9.80
CA LEU A 118 -2.05 -13.41 9.45
C LEU A 118 -2.00 -14.77 10.15
N ALA A 119 -1.00 -15.06 10.99
CA ALA A 119 -1.00 -16.28 11.79
C ALA A 119 -2.17 -16.26 12.80
N PRO A 120 -2.74 -17.43 13.16
CA PRO A 120 -3.69 -17.52 14.26
C PRO A 120 -3.04 -17.03 15.56
N ARG A 121 -3.65 -16.04 16.22
CA ARG A 121 -3.16 -15.62 17.54
C ARG A 121 -3.61 -16.63 18.60
N PRO A 122 -2.77 -17.01 19.56
CA PRO A 122 -3.24 -17.68 20.77
C PRO A 122 -4.34 -16.86 21.45
N ARG A 123 -5.27 -17.55 22.11
CA ARG A 123 -6.39 -16.94 22.85
C ARG A 123 -5.82 -16.01 23.95
N PRO A 124 -6.53 -14.95 24.35
CA PRO A 124 -6.09 -14.03 25.39
C PRO A 124 -6.17 -14.69 26.78
N SER A 125 -5.24 -15.59 27.06
CA SER A 125 -4.78 -15.95 28.41
C SER A 125 -3.33 -15.51 28.62
N GLU A 126 -2.67 -14.92 27.61
CA GLU A 126 -1.27 -14.50 27.67
C GLU A 126 -1.09 -13.12 27.03
N GLY A 127 -1.08 -12.07 27.87
CA GLY A 127 -0.42 -10.77 27.66
C GLY A 127 -0.78 -9.89 26.44
N PRO A 128 -0.55 -8.57 26.50
CA PRO A 128 -0.78 -7.70 25.36
C PRO A 128 0.35 -7.83 24.33
N ALA A 129 0.04 -8.39 23.15
CA ALA A 129 0.92 -8.30 21.99
C ALA A 129 0.53 -7.11 21.10
N SER A 130 1.34 -6.05 21.11
CA SER A 130 1.68 -5.32 19.86
C SER A 130 2.79 -4.29 20.05
N ALA A 131 3.90 -4.49 19.33
CA ALA A 131 4.84 -3.43 18.98
C ALA A 131 4.47 -2.86 17.59
N PRO A 132 4.67 -1.56 17.33
CA PRO A 132 4.43 -0.99 16.01
C PRO A 132 5.57 -1.36 15.06
N ALA A 133 5.25 -2.02 13.95
CA ALA A 133 6.08 -1.99 12.75
C ALA A 133 5.36 -1.13 11.73
N ALA A 134 5.95 0.02 11.38
CA ALA A 134 5.52 0.82 10.26
C ALA A 134 5.53 -0.06 9.00
N ILE A 135 4.50 0.06 8.16
CA ILE A 135 4.64 -0.37 6.78
C ILE A 135 5.54 0.68 6.17
N ASP A 136 6.78 0.30 5.88
CA ASP A 136 7.72 1.20 5.23
C ASP A 136 7.21 1.41 3.80
N SER A 137 6.45 2.49 3.59
CA SER A 137 5.87 2.90 2.31
C SER A 137 6.95 3.41 1.34
N ALA A 138 8.23 3.20 1.65
CA ALA A 138 9.41 3.34 0.80
C ALA A 138 9.33 2.49 -0.50
N ALA A 139 8.18 1.89 -0.79
CA ALA A 139 7.80 1.58 -2.15
C ALA A 139 7.88 2.81 -3.07
N ALA A 140 7.70 4.07 -2.65
CA ALA A 140 7.64 5.14 -3.65
C ALA A 140 8.95 5.51 -4.37
N ASP A 141 10.16 5.18 -3.86
CA ASP A 141 11.37 5.91 -4.28
C ASP A 141 12.71 5.15 -4.34
N SER A 142 12.73 3.80 -4.38
CA SER A 142 14.02 3.09 -4.49
C SER A 142 14.49 3.00 -5.95
N PRO A 143 15.58 3.70 -6.37
CA PRO A 143 16.15 3.52 -7.70
C PRO A 143 16.78 2.13 -7.83
N LEU A 144 16.65 1.53 -9.02
CA LEU A 144 17.40 0.34 -9.41
C LEU A 144 18.91 0.66 -9.37
N PRO A 145 19.79 -0.23 -8.87
CA PRO A 145 21.23 -0.04 -9.09
C PRO A 145 21.53 -0.07 -10.60
N PRO A 146 22.22 0.93 -11.18
CA PRO A 146 22.62 0.85 -12.57
C PRO A 146 23.72 -0.22 -12.73
N GLY A 147 23.52 -1.15 -13.67
CA GLY A 147 24.60 -1.99 -14.17
C GLY A 147 25.49 -1.19 -15.12
N GLY A 148 26.69 -0.83 -14.68
CA GLY A 148 27.72 -0.19 -15.51
C GLY A 148 28.89 0.35 -14.68
N PRO A 149 30.13 0.29 -15.18
CA PRO A 149 31.32 0.54 -14.36
C PRO A 149 31.49 2.02 -13.95
N ASP A 150 32.13 2.12 -12.80
CA ASP A 150 32.36 3.23 -11.88
C ASP A 150 32.62 4.61 -12.52
N ARG A 151 31.97 5.65 -11.98
CA ARG A 151 32.45 7.03 -12.04
C ARG A 151 32.35 7.68 -10.66
N PRO A 152 33.27 8.60 -10.30
CA PRO A 152 33.35 9.14 -8.96
C PRO A 152 32.09 9.94 -8.58
N ARG A 153 31.61 9.65 -7.37
CA ARG A 153 30.48 10.28 -6.70
C ARG A 153 30.83 11.70 -6.25
N GLU A 154 30.11 12.70 -6.75
CA GLU A 154 30.05 14.01 -6.09
C GLU A 154 29.12 13.92 -4.87
N PRO A 155 29.48 14.53 -3.73
CA PRO A 155 28.61 14.60 -2.56
C PRO A 155 27.64 15.76 -2.73
N ASP A 156 26.33 15.49 -2.73
CA ASP A 156 25.34 16.53 -2.52
C ASP A 156 24.39 16.18 -1.37
N ALA A 157 23.92 17.26 -0.77
CA ALA A 157 23.53 17.45 0.61
C ALA A 157 22.37 16.59 1.09
N ALA A 158 22.47 16.22 2.37
CA ALA A 158 21.33 15.84 3.17
C ALA A 158 20.30 16.98 3.15
N ALA A 159 19.11 16.70 2.60
CA ALA A 159 17.95 17.56 2.72
C ALA A 159 17.01 17.04 3.84
N PRO A 160 16.33 17.94 4.56
CA PRO A 160 15.85 17.69 5.91
C PRO A 160 14.51 16.94 5.96
N ALA A 161 14.29 16.26 7.09
CA ALA A 161 12.98 15.82 7.53
C ALA A 161 12.16 17.02 8.01
N GLU A 162 10.97 17.23 7.44
CA GLU A 162 10.02 18.33 7.75
C GLU A 162 8.59 17.80 7.50
N PRO A 163 7.53 18.33 8.16
CA PRO A 163 7.15 18.02 9.53
C PRO A 163 5.77 17.35 9.63
N ALA A 164 5.48 16.80 10.82
CA ALA A 164 4.16 16.37 11.22
C ALA A 164 3.22 17.57 11.44
N ALA A 165 2.06 17.60 10.77
CA ALA A 165 0.86 18.25 11.30
C ALA A 165 -0.38 17.94 10.45
N GLY A 166 -1.48 17.60 11.13
CA GLY A 166 -2.81 17.51 10.56
C GLY A 166 -3.77 16.84 11.52
N GLN A 167 -4.08 17.51 12.64
CA GLN A 167 -5.15 17.09 13.55
C GLN A 167 -6.46 17.06 12.76
N ALA A 168 -6.88 15.86 12.35
CA ALA A 168 -8.21 15.64 11.80
C ALA A 168 -9.20 15.67 12.96
N GLY A 169 -10.14 16.61 12.87
CA GLY A 169 -11.18 16.88 13.86
C GLY A 169 -11.97 15.64 14.23
N GLN A 170 -12.49 15.69 15.46
CA GLN A 170 -13.41 14.72 16.05
C GLN A 170 -14.63 14.56 15.14
N ALA A 171 -14.63 13.55 14.28
CA ALA A 171 -15.82 13.10 13.56
C ALA A 171 -16.58 12.12 14.45
N GLY A 172 -17.87 12.40 14.62
CA GLY A 172 -18.73 11.85 15.65
C GLY A 172 -18.78 10.32 15.68
N GLN A 173 -18.95 9.83 16.91
CA GLN A 173 -19.31 8.45 17.20
C GLN A 173 -20.59 8.10 16.46
N ALA A 174 -20.48 7.39 15.34
CA ALA A 174 -21.58 6.63 14.78
C ALA A 174 -21.55 5.25 15.43
N GLY A 175 -22.36 5.11 16.49
CA GLY A 175 -22.74 3.81 17.02
C GLY A 175 -23.56 3.05 15.97
N GLY A 176 -23.36 1.73 15.93
CA GLY A 176 -24.16 0.83 15.11
C GLY A 176 -23.57 -0.57 15.08
N ALA A 177 -24.13 -1.44 15.92
CA ALA A 177 -23.76 -2.84 16.08
C ALA A 177 -23.80 -3.63 14.75
N GLY A 178 -22.88 -4.59 14.60
CA GLY A 178 -22.84 -5.50 13.46
C GLY A 178 -21.75 -6.55 13.58
N GLY A 179 -21.73 -7.30 14.69
CA GLY A 179 -20.86 -8.46 14.84
C GLY A 179 -21.13 -9.48 13.75
N GLY A 180 -20.13 -9.76 12.91
CA GLY A 180 -20.25 -10.79 11.88
C GLY A 180 -19.08 -10.80 10.90
N TRP A 181 -18.62 -9.63 10.47
CA TRP A 181 -17.53 -9.51 9.52
C TRP A 181 -16.16 -9.71 10.20
N GLY A 182 -15.29 -10.55 9.64
CA GLY A 182 -13.94 -10.74 10.18
C GLY A 182 -13.07 -11.75 9.44
N ARG A 183 -12.02 -12.25 10.11
CA ARG A 183 -11.05 -13.24 9.61
C ARG A 183 -11.67 -14.53 9.04
N ARG A 184 -12.96 -14.79 9.30
CA ARG A 184 -13.70 -15.94 8.77
C ARG A 184 -14.15 -15.74 7.33
N ASP A 185 -14.44 -14.51 6.91
CA ASP A 185 -14.92 -14.19 5.56
C ASP A 185 -13.77 -14.14 4.53
N VAL A 186 -12.55 -13.90 5.02
CA VAL A 186 -11.33 -13.93 4.22
C VAL A 186 -10.90 -15.39 4.02
N ASP A 187 -10.50 -15.74 2.79
CA ASP A 187 -9.85 -17.02 2.49
C ASP A 187 -8.38 -17.01 2.97
N LEU A 188 -8.21 -16.91 4.29
CA LEU A 188 -6.89 -16.90 4.91
C LEU A 188 -6.05 -18.13 4.55
N PRO A 189 -6.58 -19.37 4.52
CA PRO A 189 -5.81 -20.53 4.08
C PRO A 189 -5.29 -20.39 2.65
N GLY A 190 -6.13 -19.95 1.70
CA GLY A 190 -5.72 -19.73 0.32
C GLY A 190 -4.66 -18.63 0.20
N VAL A 191 -4.92 -17.47 0.81
CA VAL A 191 -3.99 -16.32 0.80
C VAL A 191 -2.66 -16.65 1.44
N THR A 192 -2.66 -17.25 2.64
CA THR A 192 -1.42 -17.56 3.37
C THR A 192 -0.65 -18.71 2.71
N GLY A 193 -1.33 -19.77 2.24
CA GLY A 193 -0.69 -20.87 1.54
C GLY A 193 -0.02 -20.43 0.24
N TRP A 194 -0.68 -19.56 -0.53
CA TRP A 194 -0.09 -19.00 -1.75
C TRP A 194 1.07 -18.04 -1.47
N ALA A 195 0.93 -17.15 -0.47
CA ALA A 195 1.99 -16.21 -0.12
C ALA A 195 3.24 -16.93 0.46
N ASP A 196 3.04 -18.02 1.20
CA ASP A 196 4.11 -18.88 1.70
C ASP A 196 4.83 -19.63 0.56
N ASP A 197 4.10 -20.07 -0.47
CA ASP A 197 4.70 -20.65 -1.67
C ASP A 197 5.55 -19.64 -2.44
N LEU A 198 5.00 -18.44 -2.69
CA LEU A 198 5.75 -17.35 -3.33
C LEU A 198 7.00 -17.01 -2.52
N LEU A 199 6.89 -16.95 -1.19
CA LEU A 199 8.02 -16.70 -0.30
C LEU A 199 9.11 -17.77 -0.46
N ARG A 200 8.76 -19.07 -0.44
CA ARG A 200 9.73 -20.16 -0.63
C ARG A 200 10.47 -20.06 -1.97
N ARG A 201 9.74 -19.79 -3.05
CA ARG A 201 10.32 -19.65 -4.40
C ARG A 201 11.27 -18.48 -4.48
N LEU A 202 10.87 -17.34 -3.91
CA LEU A 202 11.75 -16.19 -3.77
C LEU A 202 13.00 -16.56 -2.96
N GLU A 203 12.87 -17.23 -1.82
CA GLU A 203 14.01 -17.66 -1.00
C GLU A 203 14.96 -18.62 -1.75
N ALA A 204 14.42 -19.50 -2.59
CA ALA A 204 15.18 -20.38 -3.48
C ALA A 204 15.90 -19.65 -4.63
N GLY A 205 15.62 -18.36 -4.81
CA GLY A 205 16.27 -17.53 -5.84
C GLY A 205 15.55 -17.54 -7.19
N GLU A 206 14.33 -18.08 -7.26
CA GLU A 206 13.52 -18.00 -8.46
C GLU A 206 13.16 -16.55 -8.79
N VAL A 207 13.15 -16.23 -10.08
CA VAL A 207 12.61 -14.97 -10.59
C VAL A 207 11.13 -15.22 -10.90
N PRO A 208 10.19 -14.66 -10.13
CA PRO A 208 8.77 -14.93 -10.36
C PRO A 208 8.32 -14.37 -11.71
N VAL A 209 7.35 -15.07 -12.32
CA VAL A 209 6.69 -14.59 -13.54
C VAL A 209 5.99 -13.26 -13.29
N ALA A 210 5.89 -12.42 -14.33
CA ALA A 210 5.29 -11.09 -14.24
C ALA A 210 3.81 -11.09 -13.80
N ASP A 211 3.15 -12.24 -13.91
CA ASP A 211 1.72 -12.42 -13.64
C ASP A 211 1.52 -13.40 -12.48
N LEU A 212 1.62 -12.87 -11.26
CA LEU A 212 1.63 -13.68 -10.03
C LEU A 212 0.28 -14.35 -9.72
N ARG A 213 -0.83 -13.93 -10.35
CA ARG A 213 -2.20 -14.44 -10.14
C ARG A 213 -2.51 -14.78 -8.67
N PRO A 214 -2.66 -13.76 -7.80
CA PRO A 214 -3.01 -13.96 -6.39
C PRO A 214 -4.36 -14.70 -6.23
N PRO A 215 -4.55 -15.47 -5.14
CA PRO A 215 -5.80 -16.17 -4.89
C PRO A 215 -6.92 -15.18 -4.55
N ARG A 216 -8.16 -15.69 -4.51
CA ARG A 216 -9.32 -14.90 -4.08
C ARG A 216 -9.18 -14.52 -2.61
N LEU A 217 -9.36 -13.24 -2.29
CA LEU A 217 -9.31 -12.74 -0.91
C LEU A 217 -10.54 -13.18 -0.10
N LEU A 218 -11.70 -13.30 -0.74
CA LEU A 218 -12.94 -13.72 -0.10
C LEU A 218 -13.16 -15.22 -0.28
N ARG A 219 -13.72 -15.87 0.74
CA ARG A 219 -14.22 -17.24 0.61
C ARG A 219 -15.39 -17.28 -0.38
N SER A 220 -15.42 -18.34 -1.18
CA SER A 220 -16.53 -18.67 -2.09
C SER A 220 -17.69 -19.29 -1.33
#